data_AF-A0A7W1TBR8-F1
#
_entry.id   AF-A0A7W1TBR8-F1
#
_cell.length_a   1.000
_cell.length_b   1.000
_cell.length_c   1.000
_cell.angle_alpha   90.00
_cell.angle_beta   90.00
_cell.angle_gamma   90.00
#
_symmetry.space_group_name_H-M   'P 1'
#
loop_
_entity.id
_entity.type
_entity.pdbx_description
1 polymer ?
#
loop_
_entity_poly.entity_id
_entity_poly.type
_entity_poly.pdbx_seq_one_letter_code
_entity_poly.pdbx_strand_id
1 'polypeptide(L)'
;MNTTPIIRRALTFCLSGCVAFVLAAAASPRLTAAEGGALDGCEKMCAEMKAEKAKLAADRNAQDAELNAQIAAMNSATGEQKPALMAAVITHMVALRIAMDARKDKLEEDMMKHMMEHAAQGRESTAKCTMMKDMKEMKQTEAKPGEGHEGHDGHK
;
A
#
# COMPACT_ATOMS: atom_id res chain seq x y z
N MET A 1 -26.55 36.49 36.49
CA MET A 1 -25.79 37.67 36.02
C MET A 1 -24.56 37.83 36.90
N ASN A 2 -23.47 38.33 36.31
CA ASN A 2 -22.13 38.62 36.87
C ASN A 2 -21.09 37.50 36.65
N THR A 3 -20.42 37.45 35.50
CA THR A 3 -19.28 38.28 35.02
C THR A 3 -17.93 37.83 35.60
N THR A 4 -17.20 37.10 34.76
CA THR A 4 -15.74 36.97 34.76
C THR A 4 -15.05 38.34 34.60
N PRO A 5 -13.86 38.47 35.19
CA PRO A 5 -12.75 39.10 34.47
C PRO A 5 -11.47 38.24 34.55
N ILE A 6 -10.90 37.85 33.40
CA ILE A 6 -9.69 38.47 32.80
C ILE A 6 -8.43 38.11 33.63
N ILE A 7 -7.71 37.06 33.23
CA ILE A 7 -6.48 37.16 32.43
C ILE A 7 -5.41 38.05 33.12
N ARG A 8 -4.42 37.41 33.77
CA ARG A 8 -3.00 37.84 33.89
C ARG A 8 -2.35 37.17 35.10
N ARG A 9 -1.68 36.03 34.90
CA ARG A 9 -0.39 35.64 35.53
C ARG A 9 0.17 34.50 34.65
N ALA A 10 0.99 34.81 33.64
CA ALA A 10 2.46 34.86 33.75
C ALA A 10 2.97 33.55 34.41
N LEU A 11 3.28 32.49 33.63
CA LEU A 11 4.55 32.27 32.93
C LEU A 11 5.76 32.29 33.86
N THR A 12 6.03 31.17 34.55
CA THR A 12 7.38 30.64 34.89
C THR A 12 7.19 29.32 35.66
N PHE A 13 7.52 28.18 35.05
CA PHE A 13 8.85 27.55 35.07
C PHE A 13 9.09 26.75 36.36
N CYS A 14 9.05 25.42 36.25
CA CYS A 14 9.95 24.52 36.95
C CYS A 14 9.83 23.13 36.32
N LEU A 15 10.69 22.88 35.32
CA LEU A 15 11.12 21.54 34.96
C LEU A 15 11.71 20.88 36.23
N SER A 16 10.94 20.03 36.89
CA SER A 16 11.42 19.17 37.96
C SER A 16 10.63 17.87 37.90
N GLY A 17 11.24 16.84 37.31
CA GLY A 17 10.64 15.52 37.16
C GLY A 17 11.33 14.55 36.20
N CYS A 18 12.55 14.81 35.73
CA CYS A 18 13.26 13.94 34.77
C CYS A 18 14.32 13.01 35.39
N VAL A 19 14.30 12.69 36.69
CA VAL A 19 15.40 11.89 37.31
C VAL A 19 14.92 10.66 38.11
N ALA A 20 13.77 10.07 37.77
CA ALA A 20 13.31 8.84 38.44
C ALA A 20 12.74 7.75 37.51
N PHE A 21 13.09 7.74 36.21
CA PHE A 21 12.69 6.65 35.30
C PHE A 21 13.86 5.93 34.61
N VAL A 22 15.11 6.26 34.95
CA VAL A 22 16.31 5.69 34.31
C VAL A 22 16.81 4.39 34.98
N LEU A 23 16.12 3.89 36.02
CA LEU A 23 16.55 2.66 36.73
C LEU A 23 15.45 1.58 36.78
N ALA A 24 14.83 1.29 35.63
CA ALA A 24 14.05 0.06 35.41
C ALA A 24 14.37 -0.60 34.07
N ALA A 25 15.55 -0.31 33.49
CA ALA A 25 16.07 -0.97 32.30
C ALA A 25 16.94 -2.18 32.68
N ALA A 26 16.36 -3.18 33.35
CA ALA A 26 17.05 -4.47 33.58
C ALA A 26 16.11 -5.61 33.99
N ALA A 27 14.91 -5.73 33.39
CA ALA A 27 14.13 -6.97 33.46
C ALA A 27 12.98 -6.97 32.45
N SER A 28 13.28 -6.91 31.14
CA SER A 28 12.31 -7.40 30.16
C SER A 28 12.37 -8.93 30.19
N PRO A 29 11.27 -9.65 30.49
CA PRO A 29 11.23 -11.09 30.26
C PRO A 29 11.56 -11.33 28.79
N ARG A 30 12.55 -12.20 28.53
CA ARG A 30 12.77 -12.78 27.21
C ARG A 30 11.42 -13.28 26.72
N LEU A 31 10.89 -12.65 25.67
CA LEU A 31 9.78 -13.22 24.90
C LEU A 31 10.26 -14.59 24.44
N THR A 32 9.83 -15.62 25.16
CA THR A 32 9.75 -16.97 24.62
C THR A 32 8.84 -16.85 23.41
N ALA A 33 9.45 -16.93 22.23
CA ALA A 33 8.73 -17.07 20.99
C ALA A 33 7.74 -18.22 21.16
N ALA A 34 6.45 -17.88 21.19
CA ALA A 34 5.40 -18.87 21.07
C ALA A 34 5.46 -19.37 19.62
N GLU A 35 6.17 -20.49 19.41
CA GLU A 35 6.43 -21.14 18.11
C GLU A 35 5.17 -21.63 17.36
N GLY A 36 3.95 -21.28 17.80
CA GLY A 36 2.70 -21.62 17.11
C GLY A 36 1.96 -20.43 16.48
N GLY A 37 2.17 -19.20 16.96
CA GLY A 37 1.32 -18.06 16.57
C GLY A 37 1.78 -17.31 15.32
N ALA A 38 3.08 -17.35 15.01
CA ALA A 38 3.65 -16.53 13.92
C ALA A 38 3.44 -17.13 12.52
N LEU A 39 3.21 -18.45 12.42
CA LEU A 39 2.94 -19.12 11.14
C LEU A 39 1.50 -18.88 10.66
N ASP A 40 0.54 -18.94 11.59
CA ASP A 40 -0.88 -18.64 11.33
C ASP A 40 -1.10 -17.18 10.89
N GLY A 41 -0.35 -16.24 11.50
CA GLY A 41 -0.37 -14.83 11.12
C GLY A 41 0.10 -14.56 9.68
N CYS A 42 1.16 -15.24 9.24
CA CYS A 42 1.72 -15.08 7.89
C CYS A 42 0.77 -15.59 6.79
N GLU A 43 0.09 -16.72 7.02
CA GLU A 43 -0.88 -17.26 6.06
C GLU A 43 -2.11 -16.36 5.94
N LYS A 44 -2.62 -15.86 7.07
CA LYS A 44 -3.74 -14.94 7.10
C LYS A 44 -3.44 -13.62 6.36
N MET A 45 -2.29 -13.00 6.63
CA MET A 45 -1.89 -11.76 5.96
C MET A 45 -1.65 -11.96 4.45
N CYS A 46 -1.15 -13.13 4.05
CA CYS A 46 -1.02 -13.50 2.64
C CYS A 46 -2.37 -13.61 1.94
N ALA A 47 -3.38 -14.24 2.57
CA ALA A 47 -4.72 -14.35 2.02
C ALA A 47 -5.43 -12.99 1.91
N GLU A 48 -5.32 -12.16 2.94
CA GLU A 48 -5.90 -10.81 2.96
C GLU A 48 -5.29 -9.92 1.85
N MET A 49 -3.98 -9.94 1.68
CA MET A 49 -3.33 -9.19 0.59
C MET A 49 -3.72 -9.69 -0.80
N LYS A 50 -3.89 -11.00 -1.00
CA LYS A 50 -4.39 -11.54 -2.27
C LYS A 50 -5.80 -11.04 -2.57
N ALA A 51 -6.68 -11.03 -1.57
CA ALA A 51 -8.04 -10.53 -1.72
C ALA A 51 -8.05 -9.02 -2.04
N GLU A 52 -7.28 -8.21 -1.30
CA GLU A 52 -7.17 -6.77 -1.56
C GLU A 52 -6.56 -6.47 -2.94
N LYS A 53 -5.54 -7.22 -3.37
CA LYS A 53 -4.96 -7.09 -4.71
C LYS A 53 -5.98 -7.45 -5.81
N ALA A 54 -6.76 -8.51 -5.62
CA ALA A 54 -7.81 -8.90 -6.55
C ALA A 54 -8.92 -7.84 -6.64
N LYS A 55 -9.34 -7.31 -5.49
CA LYS A 55 -10.32 -6.22 -5.40
C LYS A 55 -9.80 -4.96 -6.10
N LEU A 56 -8.54 -4.57 -5.85
CA LEU A 56 -7.92 -3.42 -6.51
C LEU A 56 -7.90 -3.59 -8.04
N ALA A 57 -7.61 -4.79 -8.54
CA ALA A 57 -7.65 -5.08 -9.98
C ALA A 57 -9.07 -4.98 -10.55
N ALA A 58 -10.07 -5.48 -9.84
CA ALA A 58 -11.47 -5.39 -10.25
C ALA A 58 -11.97 -3.94 -10.26
N ASP A 59 -11.69 -3.19 -9.19
CA ASP A 59 -12.04 -1.78 -9.05
C ASP A 59 -11.39 -0.95 -10.17
N ARG A 60 -10.10 -1.22 -10.49
CA ARG A 60 -9.42 -0.57 -11.61
C ARG A 60 -10.14 -0.81 -12.93
N ASN A 61 -10.50 -2.05 -13.23
CA ASN A 61 -11.20 -2.38 -14.48
C ASN A 61 -12.56 -1.68 -14.59
N ALA A 62 -13.30 -1.57 -13.48
CA ALA A 62 -14.56 -0.84 -13.45
C ALA A 62 -14.36 0.66 -13.69
N GLN A 63 -13.34 1.25 -13.04
CA GLN A 63 -12.96 2.65 -13.23
C GLN A 63 -12.50 2.95 -14.67
N ASP A 64 -11.76 2.03 -15.29
CA ASP A 64 -11.34 2.14 -16.70
C ASP A 64 -12.54 2.15 -17.65
N ALA A 65 -13.56 1.32 -17.40
CA ALA A 65 -14.78 1.30 -18.21
C ALA A 65 -15.54 2.62 -18.13
N GLU A 66 -15.68 3.17 -16.93
CA GLU A 66 -16.32 4.48 -16.72
C GLU A 66 -15.54 5.62 -17.38
N LEU A 67 -14.22 5.66 -17.18
CA LEU A 67 -13.36 6.67 -17.79
C LEU A 67 -13.41 6.62 -19.32
N ASN A 68 -13.42 5.43 -19.92
CA ASN A 68 -13.58 5.26 -21.36
C ASN A 68 -14.92 5.79 -21.88
N ALA A 69 -16.01 5.59 -21.13
CA ALA A 69 -17.31 6.16 -21.49
C ALA A 69 -17.30 7.70 -21.46
N GLN A 70 -16.67 8.30 -20.43
CA GLN A 70 -16.53 9.75 -20.32
C GLN A 70 -15.67 10.33 -21.46
N ILE A 71 -14.58 9.64 -21.83
CA ILE A 71 -13.72 10.01 -22.96
C ILE A 71 -14.50 9.92 -24.28
N ALA A 72 -15.29 8.87 -24.48
CA ALA A 72 -16.11 8.73 -25.69
C ALA A 72 -17.14 9.87 -25.81
N ALA A 73 -17.80 10.23 -24.71
CA ALA A 73 -18.73 11.36 -24.65
C ALA A 73 -18.03 12.69 -24.95
N MET A 74 -16.87 12.94 -24.31
CA MET A 74 -16.04 14.12 -24.56
C MET A 74 -15.59 14.23 -26.02
N ASN A 75 -15.20 13.12 -26.65
CA ASN A 75 -14.74 13.09 -28.03
C ASN A 75 -15.88 13.36 -29.02
N SER A 76 -17.09 12.93 -28.70
CA SER A 76 -18.29 13.14 -29.52
C SER A 76 -18.88 14.54 -29.37
N ALA A 77 -18.52 15.25 -28.30
CA ALA A 77 -19.03 16.58 -28.00
C ALA A 77 -18.43 17.67 -28.90
N THR A 78 -19.25 18.67 -29.21
CA THR A 78 -18.90 19.82 -30.06
C THR A 78 -19.33 21.13 -29.41
N GLY A 79 -18.66 22.23 -29.74
CA GLY A 79 -19.01 23.55 -29.20
C GLY A 79 -18.80 23.65 -27.68
N GLU A 80 -19.71 24.34 -26.99
CA GLU A 80 -19.53 24.78 -25.60
C GLU A 80 -19.54 23.66 -24.56
N GLN A 81 -20.06 22.48 -24.89
CA GLN A 81 -20.06 21.29 -24.02
C GLN A 81 -18.69 20.62 -23.91
N LYS A 82 -17.81 20.78 -24.91
CA LYS A 82 -16.54 20.06 -24.96
C LYS A 82 -15.56 20.46 -23.85
N PRO A 83 -15.36 21.76 -23.54
CA PRO A 83 -14.52 22.18 -22.42
C PRO A 83 -15.01 21.65 -21.06
N ALA A 84 -16.33 21.63 -20.84
CA ALA A 84 -16.91 21.10 -19.60
C ALA A 84 -16.64 19.59 -19.44
N LEU A 85 -16.80 18.82 -20.52
CA LEU A 85 -16.50 17.39 -20.53
C LEU A 85 -15.00 17.09 -20.38
N MET A 86 -14.13 17.91 -20.97
CA MET A 86 -12.67 17.80 -20.74
C MET A 86 -12.33 18.02 -19.26
N ALA A 87 -12.90 19.05 -18.63
CA ALA A 87 -12.68 19.30 -17.21
C ALA A 87 -13.17 18.13 -16.34
N ALA A 88 -14.32 17.54 -16.69
CA ALA A 88 -14.85 16.37 -15.99
C ALA A 88 -13.90 15.16 -16.09
N VAL A 89 -13.42 14.83 -17.31
CA VAL A 89 -12.47 13.73 -17.54
C VAL A 89 -11.18 13.95 -16.76
N ILE A 90 -10.59 15.15 -16.82
CA ILE A 90 -9.35 15.46 -16.09
C ILE A 90 -9.55 15.34 -14.58
N THR A 91 -10.65 15.89 -14.06
CA THR A 91 -10.99 15.80 -12.63
C THR A 91 -11.15 14.34 -12.21
N HIS A 92 -11.81 13.52 -13.02
CA HIS A 92 -11.98 12.10 -12.73
C HIS A 92 -10.63 11.37 -12.74
N MET A 93 -9.78 11.60 -13.75
CA MET A 93 -8.43 10.99 -13.81
C MET A 93 -7.58 11.32 -12.57
N VAL A 94 -7.61 12.58 -12.12
CA VAL A 94 -6.88 12.99 -10.91
C VAL A 94 -7.45 12.33 -9.67
N ALA A 95 -8.79 12.29 -9.52
CA ALA A 95 -9.44 11.63 -8.39
C ALA A 95 -9.12 10.12 -8.33
N LEU A 96 -9.18 9.43 -9.48
CA LEU A 96 -8.82 8.02 -9.61
C LEU A 96 -7.36 7.79 -9.22
N ARG A 97 -6.44 8.63 -9.70
CA ARG A 97 -5.02 8.51 -9.39
C ARG A 97 -4.75 8.66 -7.89
N ILE A 98 -5.33 9.67 -7.25
CA ILE A 98 -5.16 9.90 -5.81
C ILE A 98 -5.69 8.71 -5.00
N ALA A 99 -6.88 8.21 -5.33
CA ALA A 99 -7.48 7.08 -4.62
C ALA A 99 -6.69 5.77 -4.84
N MET A 100 -6.20 5.55 -6.05
CA MET A 100 -5.35 4.41 -6.40
C MET A 100 -4.01 4.45 -5.68
N ASP A 101 -3.34 5.60 -5.66
CA ASP A 101 -2.03 5.76 -5.00
C ASP A 101 -2.15 5.50 -3.49
N ALA A 102 -3.15 6.07 -2.83
CA ALA A 102 -3.37 5.83 -1.40
C ALA A 102 -3.58 4.33 -1.07
N ARG A 103 -4.34 3.61 -1.91
CA ARG A 103 -4.55 2.16 -1.74
C ARG A 103 -3.28 1.36 -2.04
N LYS A 104 -2.54 1.75 -3.08
CA LYS A 104 -1.28 1.10 -3.47
C LYS A 104 -0.25 1.24 -2.37
N ASP A 105 -0.11 2.43 -1.79
CA ASP A 105 0.89 2.69 -0.73
C ASP A 105 0.60 1.85 0.52
N LYS A 106 -0.68 1.73 0.91
CA LYS A 106 -1.09 0.81 1.97
C LYS A 106 -0.74 -0.64 1.63
N LEU A 107 -1.05 -1.09 0.41
CA LEU A 107 -0.75 -2.46 -0.03
C LEU A 107 0.76 -2.73 -0.05
N GLU A 108 1.57 -1.76 -0.47
CA GLU A 108 3.04 -1.85 -0.48
C GLU A 108 3.61 -1.90 0.94
N GLU A 109 3.05 -1.13 1.88
CA GLU A 109 3.42 -1.19 3.29
C GLU A 109 3.10 -2.57 3.91
N ASP A 110 1.89 -3.08 3.66
CA ASP A 110 1.46 -4.39 4.13
C ASP A 110 2.33 -5.50 3.51
N MET A 111 2.71 -5.37 2.24
CA MET A 111 3.63 -6.28 1.57
C MET A 111 5.05 -6.22 2.16
N MET A 112 5.55 -5.03 2.50
CA MET A 112 6.85 -4.90 3.16
C MET A 112 6.86 -5.58 4.53
N LYS A 113 5.82 -5.39 5.34
CA LYS A 113 5.66 -6.07 6.63
C LYS A 113 5.63 -7.58 6.46
N HIS A 114 4.88 -8.07 5.47
CA HIS A 114 4.81 -9.49 5.15
C HIS A 114 6.18 -10.08 4.79
N MET A 115 6.97 -9.35 4.00
CA MET A 115 8.31 -9.80 3.64
C MET A 115 9.28 -9.76 4.83
N MET A 116 9.11 -8.82 5.76
CA MET A 116 9.89 -8.82 7.01
C MET A 116 9.58 -10.04 7.89
N GLU A 117 8.33 -10.48 7.95
CA GLU A 117 7.96 -11.71 8.67
C GLU A 117 8.64 -12.95 8.06
N HIS A 118 8.67 -13.03 6.72
CA HIS A 118 9.41 -14.06 6.01
C HIS A 118 10.92 -14.01 6.29
N ALA A 119 11.51 -12.82 6.35
CA ALA A 119 12.92 -12.66 6.68
C ALA A 119 13.23 -13.12 8.11
N ALA A 120 12.32 -12.88 9.06
CA ALA A 120 12.48 -13.31 10.46
C ALA A 120 12.34 -14.84 10.64
N GLN A 121 11.45 -15.48 9.87
CA GLN A 121 11.19 -16.93 9.94
C GLN A 121 12.13 -17.76 9.06
N GLY A 122 12.84 -17.13 8.12
CA GLY A 122 13.79 -17.77 7.22
C GLY A 122 13.16 -18.36 5.95
N ARG A 123 14.00 -18.93 5.10
CA ARG A 123 13.68 -19.30 3.69
C ARG A 123 12.52 -20.30 3.55
N GLU A 124 12.26 -21.12 4.56
CA GLU A 124 11.18 -22.11 4.52
C GLU A 124 9.80 -21.44 4.51
N SER A 125 9.62 -20.34 5.24
CA SER A 125 8.37 -19.57 5.24
C SER A 125 8.07 -18.97 3.86
N THR A 126 9.10 -18.45 3.18
CA THR A 126 8.97 -17.89 1.82
C THR A 126 8.58 -18.96 0.80
N ALA A 127 9.04 -20.21 0.97
CA ALA A 127 8.70 -21.31 0.07
C ALA A 127 7.24 -21.77 0.21
N LYS A 128 6.65 -21.61 1.41
CA LYS A 128 5.25 -21.91 1.69
C LYS A 128 4.31 -20.75 1.37
N CYS A 129 4.84 -19.55 1.13
CA CYS A 129 4.04 -18.38 0.77
C CYS A 129 3.32 -18.60 -0.57
N THR A 130 1.99 -18.66 -0.52
CA THR A 130 1.17 -18.89 -1.71
C THR A 130 1.24 -17.72 -2.69
N MET A 131 1.58 -16.50 -2.28
CA MET A 131 1.75 -15.36 -3.19
C MET A 131 3.03 -15.47 -4.03
N MET A 132 4.13 -15.91 -3.42
CA MET A 132 5.41 -16.13 -4.14
C MET A 132 5.30 -17.26 -5.17
N LYS A 133 4.49 -18.27 -4.89
CA LYS A 133 4.22 -19.37 -5.82
C LYS A 133 3.48 -18.86 -7.07
N ASP A 134 2.36 -18.16 -6.89
CA ASP A 134 1.56 -17.61 -8.00
C ASP A 134 2.41 -16.68 -8.89
N MET A 135 3.28 -15.87 -8.29
CA MET A 135 4.15 -14.95 -9.03
C MET A 135 5.23 -15.67 -9.86
N LYS A 136 5.72 -16.82 -9.40
CA LYS A 136 6.65 -17.66 -10.18
C LYS A 136 5.95 -18.37 -11.33
N GLU A 137 4.70 -18.80 -11.14
CA GLU A 137 3.91 -19.47 -12.17
C GLU A 137 3.55 -18.50 -13.30
N MET A 138 3.13 -17.26 -12.98
CA MET A 138 2.86 -16.21 -13.98
C MET A 138 4.09 -15.89 -14.85
N LYS A 139 5.27 -15.72 -14.23
CA LYS A 139 6.54 -15.49 -14.97
C LYS A 139 6.92 -16.64 -15.92
N GLN A 140 6.51 -17.88 -15.62
CA GLN A 140 6.81 -19.03 -16.47
C GLN A 140 5.83 -19.14 -17.64
N THR A 141 4.57 -18.73 -17.46
CA THR A 141 3.57 -18.70 -18.53
C THR A 141 3.77 -17.53 -19.50
N GLU A 142 4.35 -16.41 -19.04
CA GLU A 142 4.65 -15.24 -19.88
C GLU A 142 5.91 -15.40 -20.74
N ALA A 143 6.75 -16.41 -20.47
CA ALA A 143 8.00 -16.66 -21.18
C ALA A 143 7.87 -17.51 -22.47
N LYS A 144 6.66 -17.88 -22.89
CA LYS A 144 6.39 -18.47 -24.22
C LYS A 144 5.08 -17.89 -24.75
N PRO A 145 5.15 -17.00 -25.76
CA PRO A 145 5.32 -17.47 -27.14
C PRO A 145 6.17 -16.56 -28.05
N GLY A 146 6.91 -17.15 -28.99
CA GLY A 146 7.44 -16.44 -30.16
C GLY A 146 8.95 -16.61 -30.37
N GLU A 147 9.30 -17.38 -31.40
CA GLU A 147 10.64 -17.55 -31.94
C GLU A 147 11.28 -16.22 -32.38
N GLY A 148 12.61 -16.11 -32.21
CA GLY A 148 13.46 -15.20 -32.98
C GLY A 148 13.75 -13.82 -32.36
N HIS A 149 14.85 -13.70 -31.62
CA HIS A 149 15.65 -12.48 -31.65
C HIS A 149 17.12 -12.88 -31.76
N GLU A 150 17.63 -12.79 -33.00
CA GLU A 150 19.05 -12.91 -33.31
C GLU A 150 19.87 -11.89 -32.51
N GLY A 151 21.09 -12.31 -32.17
CA GLY A 151 21.99 -11.63 -31.27
C GLY A 151 22.33 -10.21 -31.71
N HIS A 152 22.46 -9.34 -30.72
CA HIS A 152 23.27 -8.14 -30.84
C HIS A 152 24.51 -8.36 -29.97
N ASP A 153 25.49 -9.04 -30.56
CA ASP A 153 26.85 -9.04 -30.06
C ASP A 153 27.50 -7.74 -30.56
N GLY A 154 28.02 -6.95 -29.63
CA GLY A 154 28.59 -5.65 -29.96
C GLY A 154 28.69 -4.71 -28.78
N HIS A 155 29.55 -5.02 -27.80
CA HIS A 155 30.58 -4.05 -27.40
C HIS A 155 31.58 -4.61 -26.37
N LYS A 156 32.83 -4.62 -26.83
CA LYS A 156 34.11 -4.46 -26.12
C LYS A 156 34.76 -5.65 -25.43
#